data_AF-A0A0D7F4R8-F1
#
_entry.id   AF-A0A0D7F4R8-F1
#
_cell.length_a   1.000
_cell.length_b   1.000
_cell.length_c   1.000
_cell.angle_alpha   90.00
_cell.angle_beta   90.00
_cell.angle_gamma   90.00
#
_symmetry.space_group_name_H-M   'P 1'
#
loop_
_entity.id
_entity.type
_entity.pdbx_description
1 polymer ?
#
loop_
_entity_poly.entity_id
_entity_poly.type
_entity_poly.pdbx_seq_one_letter_code
_entity_poly.pdbx_strand_id
1 'polypeptide(L)'
;MIHSLFNKIRPLLPAIFVLMVPSGAQAAEGLDGAALSWLWAVPFAGILLSIATGPLLFPKIWHAHYGKIAAAWAVLALLPLAVGYGWQLMLASLVHAMLAEYLSFIVLLFALYTVSGGILVTGTMRATPLLN
;
A
#
# COMPACT_ATOMS: atom_id res chain seq x y z
N MET A 1 4.80 35.17 -15.69
CA MET A 1 3.73 34.18 -15.47
C MET A 1 4.06 33.19 -14.33
N ILE A 2 5.28 32.65 -14.22
CA ILE A 2 5.69 31.68 -13.17
C ILE A 2 5.67 32.24 -11.74
N HIS A 3 6.06 33.51 -11.52
CA HIS A 3 6.04 34.13 -10.19
C HIS A 3 4.64 34.27 -9.56
N SER A 4 3.58 34.35 -10.38
CA SER A 4 2.19 34.45 -9.90
C SER A 4 1.67 33.12 -9.34
N LEU A 5 2.09 31.99 -9.92
CA LEU A 5 1.76 30.64 -9.44
C LEU A 5 2.34 30.38 -8.04
N PHE A 6 3.61 30.73 -7.81
CA PHE A 6 4.25 30.54 -6.52
C PHE A 6 3.57 31.33 -5.37
N ASN A 7 3.09 32.53 -5.66
CA ASN A 7 2.42 33.36 -4.64
C ASN A 7 1.00 32.85 -4.32
N LYS A 8 0.37 32.14 -5.26
CA LYS A 8 -0.93 31.48 -5.07
C LYS A 8 -0.82 30.16 -4.29
N ILE A 9 0.34 29.50 -4.36
CA ILE A 9 0.64 28.23 -3.66
C ILE A 9 1.12 28.46 -2.22
N ARG A 10 1.81 29.58 -1.94
CA ARG A 10 2.29 29.96 -0.58
C ARG A 10 1.22 29.88 0.55
N PRO A 11 -0.03 30.36 0.37
CA PRO A 11 -1.04 30.26 1.42
C PRO A 11 -1.66 28.85 1.58
N LEU A 12 -1.43 27.94 0.62
CA LEU A 12 -1.90 26.55 0.71
C LEU A 12 -1.01 25.69 1.61
N LEU A 13 0.28 26.03 1.72
CA LEU A 13 1.24 25.31 2.58
C LEU A 13 0.83 25.26 4.07
N PRO A 14 0.42 26.37 4.73
CA PRO A 14 -0.05 26.29 6.11
C PRO A 14 -1.39 25.56 6.25
N ALA A 15 -2.27 25.62 5.25
CA ALA A 15 -3.54 24.88 5.25
C ALA A 15 -3.31 23.36 5.18
N ILE A 16 -2.35 22.90 4.37
CA ILE A 16 -1.92 21.50 4.32
C ILE A 16 -1.34 21.09 5.68
N PHE A 17 -0.51 21.94 6.29
CA PHE A 17 0.11 21.65 7.58
C PHE A 17 -0.93 21.56 8.73
N VAL A 18 -1.96 22.40 8.72
CA VAL A 18 -3.08 22.35 9.68
C VAL A 18 -3.94 21.09 9.48
N LEU A 19 -4.13 20.63 8.24
CA LEU A 19 -4.81 19.36 7.94
C LEU A 19 -4.00 18.12 8.35
N MET A 20 -2.69 18.27 8.56
CA MET A 20 -1.80 17.21 9.05
C MET A 20 -1.66 17.20 10.58
N VAL A 21 -2.32 18.11 11.31
CA VAL A 21 -2.33 18.07 12.77
C VAL A 21 -3.10 16.82 13.20
N PRO A 22 -2.49 15.92 14.00
CA PRO A 22 -3.16 14.71 14.46
C PRO A 22 -4.35 15.11 15.35
N SER A 23 -5.55 14.96 14.81
CA SER A 23 -6.79 15.02 15.60
C SER A 23 -6.82 13.83 16.55
N GLY A 24 -7.28 14.02 17.79
CA GLY A 24 -7.33 12.97 18.81
C GLY A 24 -7.93 11.68 18.27
N ALA A 25 -7.16 10.60 18.32
CA ALA A 25 -7.60 9.27 17.88
C ALA A 25 -8.68 8.78 18.84
N GLN A 26 -9.94 8.91 18.41
CA GLN A 26 -11.02 8.11 19.00
C GLN A 26 -10.73 6.67 18.58
N ALA A 27 -10.35 5.82 19.52
CA ALA A 27 -10.21 4.40 19.28
C ALA A 27 -11.61 3.85 18.97
N ALA A 28 -11.96 3.80 17.67
CA ALA A 28 -13.02 2.91 17.24
C ALA A 28 -12.58 1.50 17.64
N GLU A 29 -13.48 0.72 18.25
CA GLU A 29 -13.27 -0.71 18.43
C GLU A 29 -12.82 -1.27 17.07
N GLY A 30 -11.58 -1.77 17.02
CA GLY A 30 -10.96 -2.21 15.77
C GLY A 30 -11.78 -3.33 15.15
N LEU A 31 -11.74 -3.43 13.82
CA LEU A 31 -12.32 -4.58 13.12
C LEU A 31 -11.69 -5.87 13.62
N ASP A 32 -12.48 -6.73 14.26
CA ASP A 32 -12.05 -8.07 14.62
C ASP A 32 -12.06 -8.96 13.38
N GLY A 33 -10.89 -9.10 12.76
CA GLY A 33 -10.69 -9.96 11.60
C GLY A 33 -11.00 -11.44 11.86
N ALA A 34 -10.92 -11.92 13.11
CA ALA A 34 -11.24 -13.30 13.45
C ALA A 34 -12.75 -13.58 13.41
N ALA A 35 -13.57 -12.54 13.59
CA ALA A 35 -15.02 -12.63 13.47
C ALA A 35 -15.51 -12.55 12.01
N LEU A 36 -14.66 -12.15 11.06
CA LEU A 36 -15.02 -12.08 9.64
C LEU A 36 -15.04 -13.48 9.01
N SER A 37 -16.07 -13.74 8.20
CA SER A 37 -16.15 -14.99 7.44
C SER A 37 -15.03 -15.10 6.40
N TRP A 38 -14.71 -16.33 6.00
CA TRP A 38 -13.67 -16.59 4.98
C TRP A 38 -13.95 -15.91 3.62
N LEU A 39 -15.22 -15.57 3.34
CA LEU A 39 -15.61 -14.86 2.12
C LEU A 39 -14.93 -13.49 1.97
N TRP A 40 -14.52 -12.87 3.08
CA TRP A 40 -13.78 -11.61 3.05
C TRP A 40 -12.37 -11.72 2.44
N ALA A 41 -11.81 -12.94 2.37
CA ALA A 41 -10.53 -13.18 1.70
C ALA A 41 -10.64 -13.20 0.16
N VAL A 42 -11.84 -13.19 -0.41
CA VAL A 42 -12.05 -13.32 -1.87
C VAL A 42 -11.36 -12.21 -2.67
N PRO A 43 -11.45 -10.91 -2.34
CA PRO A 43 -10.76 -9.88 -3.09
C PRO A 43 -9.23 -10.03 -3.05
N PHE A 44 -8.70 -10.49 -1.91
CA PHE A 44 -7.28 -10.78 -1.74
C PHE A 44 -6.84 -11.96 -2.60
N ALA A 45 -7.55 -13.08 -2.55
CA ALA A 45 -7.28 -14.23 -3.41
C ALA A 45 -7.41 -13.87 -4.90
N GLY A 46 -8.39 -13.04 -5.25
CA GLY A 46 -8.63 -12.54 -6.60
C GLY A 46 -7.46 -11.74 -7.16
N ILE A 47 -6.91 -10.79 -6.39
CA ILE A 47 -5.73 -10.03 -6.85
C ILE A 47 -4.49 -10.92 -6.93
N LEU A 48 -4.28 -11.86 -6.01
CA LEU A 48 -3.17 -12.81 -6.07
C LEU A 48 -3.23 -13.69 -7.31
N LEU A 49 -4.41 -14.24 -7.62
CA LEU A 49 -4.62 -15.02 -8.84
C LEU A 49 -4.38 -14.16 -10.09
N SER A 50 -4.85 -12.92 -10.06
CA SER A 50 -4.68 -11.97 -11.17
C SER A 50 -3.20 -11.67 -11.44
N ILE A 51 -2.39 -11.39 -10.41
CA ILE A 51 -0.95 -11.12 -10.58
C ILE A 51 -0.16 -12.38 -10.98
N ALA A 52 -0.60 -13.57 -10.57
CA ALA A 52 0.04 -14.83 -10.93
C ALA A 52 -0.26 -15.24 -12.38
N THR A 53 -1.52 -15.08 -12.82
CA THR A 53 -1.99 -15.59 -14.12
C THR A 53 -2.01 -14.51 -15.21
N GLY A 54 -2.29 -13.25 -14.87
CA GLY A 54 -2.44 -12.14 -15.81
C GLY A 54 -1.23 -11.90 -16.71
N PRO A 55 0.01 -11.80 -16.18
CA PRO A 55 1.21 -11.67 -17.01
C PRO A 55 1.41 -12.83 -17.98
N LEU A 56 1.00 -14.04 -17.59
CA LEU A 56 1.23 -15.26 -18.36
C LEU A 56 0.18 -15.46 -19.46
N LEU A 57 -1.10 -15.27 -19.13
CA LEU A 57 -2.22 -15.54 -20.03
C LEU A 57 -2.54 -14.34 -20.94
N PHE A 58 -2.38 -13.11 -20.44
CA PHE A 58 -2.79 -11.89 -21.14
C PHE A 58 -1.77 -10.74 -21.01
N PRO A 59 -0.49 -10.93 -21.41
CA PRO A 59 0.60 -9.99 -21.12
C PRO A 59 0.33 -8.55 -21.60
N LYS A 60 -0.17 -8.37 -22.83
CA LYS A 60 -0.43 -7.04 -23.40
C LYS A 60 -1.49 -6.27 -22.60
N ILE A 61 -2.57 -6.96 -22.23
CA ILE A 61 -3.67 -6.35 -21.46
C ILE A 61 -3.19 -6.09 -20.03
N TRP A 62 -2.50 -7.06 -19.42
CA TRP A 62 -1.97 -6.98 -18.07
C TRP A 62 -1.07 -5.76 -17.91
N HIS A 63 -0.02 -5.61 -18.72
CA HIS A 63 0.90 -4.49 -18.60
C HIS A 63 0.22 -3.12 -18.81
N ALA A 64 -0.81 -3.05 -19.65
CA ALA A 64 -1.57 -1.83 -19.87
C ALA A 64 -2.60 -1.52 -18.74
N HIS A 65 -3.10 -2.54 -18.02
CA HIS A 65 -4.28 -2.41 -17.16
C HIS A 65 -4.14 -2.98 -15.75
N TYR A 66 -2.97 -3.47 -15.34
CA TYR A 66 -2.78 -4.08 -14.01
C TYR A 66 -3.26 -3.14 -12.88
N GLY A 67 -3.00 -1.83 -13.00
CA GLY A 67 -3.46 -0.84 -12.03
C GLY A 67 -4.99 -0.73 -11.93
N LYS A 68 -5.71 -0.85 -13.06
CA LYS A 68 -7.19 -0.85 -13.07
C LYS A 68 -7.75 -2.14 -12.46
N ILE A 69 -7.12 -3.28 -12.74
CA ILE A 69 -7.49 -4.58 -12.18
C ILE A 69 -7.28 -4.56 -10.66
N ALA A 70 -6.13 -4.08 -10.19
CA ALA A 70 -5.85 -3.93 -8.76
C ALA A 70 -6.83 -2.97 -8.08
N ALA A 71 -7.14 -1.83 -8.70
CA ALA A 71 -8.15 -0.90 -8.19
C ALA A 71 -9.54 -1.53 -8.09
N ALA A 72 -9.95 -2.34 -9.07
CA ALA A 72 -11.23 -3.05 -9.03
C ALA A 72 -11.30 -4.01 -7.83
N TRP A 73 -10.26 -4.80 -7.59
CA TRP A 73 -10.18 -5.68 -6.41
C TRP A 73 -10.14 -4.89 -5.10
N ALA A 74 -9.43 -3.77 -5.04
CA ALA A 74 -9.42 -2.90 -3.86
C ALA A 74 -10.80 -2.32 -3.56
N VAL A 75 -11.54 -1.85 -4.57
CA VAL A 75 -12.92 -1.38 -4.42
C VAL A 75 -13.83 -2.51 -3.94
N LEU A 76 -13.67 -3.72 -4.48
CA LEU A 76 -14.43 -4.90 -4.03
C LEU A 76 -14.14 -5.29 -2.57
N ALA A 77 -12.97 -4.95 -2.03
CA ALA A 77 -12.67 -5.13 -0.60
C ALA A 77 -13.26 -3.99 0.25
N LEU A 78 -13.05 -2.74 -0.16
CA LEU A 78 -13.40 -1.57 0.64
C LEU A 78 -14.89 -1.23 0.63
N LEU A 79 -15.58 -1.43 -0.50
CA LEU A 79 -16.98 -1.04 -0.64
C LEU A 79 -17.92 -1.87 0.25
N PRO A 80 -17.83 -3.21 0.29
CA PRO A 80 -18.62 -4.01 1.24
C PRO A 80 -18.29 -3.69 2.69
N LEU A 81 -17.02 -3.37 2.99
CA LEU A 81 -16.59 -3.00 4.33
C LEU A 81 -17.21 -1.66 4.76
N ALA A 82 -17.24 -0.67 3.86
CA ALA A 82 -17.91 0.61 4.08
C ALA A 82 -19.43 0.46 4.26
N VAL A 83 -20.07 -0.41 3.48
CA VAL A 83 -21.52 -0.65 3.56
C VAL A 83 -21.89 -1.44 4.82
N GLY A 84 -21.09 -2.45 5.19
CA GLY A 84 -21.38 -3.34 6.32
C GLY A 84 -20.98 -2.77 7.70
N TYR A 85 -19.87 -2.03 7.77
CA TYR A 85 -19.30 -1.54 9.03
C TYR A 85 -19.20 -0.01 9.12
N GLY A 86 -19.61 0.70 8.06
CA GLY A 86 -19.62 2.16 8.01
C GLY A 86 -18.35 2.79 7.43
N TRP A 87 -18.51 4.03 6.95
CA TRP A 87 -17.45 4.76 6.23
C TRP A 87 -16.28 5.16 7.14
N GLN A 88 -16.57 5.56 8.37
CA GLN A 88 -15.55 6.01 9.34
C GLN A 88 -14.60 4.88 9.71
N LEU A 89 -15.14 3.69 10.01
CA LEU A 89 -14.35 2.51 10.36
C LEU A 89 -13.55 2.02 9.15
N MET A 90 -14.15 1.97 7.96
CA MET A 90 -13.44 1.63 6.72
C MET A 90 -12.23 2.55 6.49
N LEU A 91 -12.42 3.86 6.61
CA LEU A 91 -11.33 4.82 6.43
C LEU A 91 -10.26 4.69 7.52
N ALA A 92 -10.66 4.51 8.78
CA ALA A 92 -9.72 4.31 9.88
C ALA A 92 -8.85 3.08 9.64
N SER A 93 -9.45 1.94 9.26
CA SER A 93 -8.72 0.71 8.93
C SER A 93 -7.83 0.87 7.70
N LEU A 94 -8.30 1.53 6.64
CA LEU A 94 -7.50 1.78 5.44
C LEU A 94 -6.28 2.66 5.75
N VAL A 95 -6.48 3.77 6.46
CA VAL A 95 -5.39 4.68 6.83
C VAL A 95 -4.41 4.00 7.77
N HIS A 96 -4.90 3.21 8.74
CA HIS A 96 -4.05 2.42 9.61
C HIS A 96 -3.20 1.43 8.81
N ALA A 97 -3.80 0.62 7.94
CA ALA A 97 -3.06 -0.33 7.10
C ALA A 97 -2.03 0.37 6.19
N MET A 98 -2.38 1.53 5.60
CA MET A 98 -1.47 2.28 4.73
C MET A 98 -0.29 2.91 5.47
N LEU A 99 -0.54 3.52 6.64
CA LEU A 99 0.50 4.26 7.36
C LEU A 99 1.27 3.39 8.34
N ALA A 100 0.59 2.55 9.11
CA ALA A 100 1.23 1.75 10.15
C ALA A 100 1.89 0.50 9.57
N GLU A 101 1.28 -0.15 8.58
CA GLU A 101 1.78 -1.42 8.04
C GLU A 101 2.57 -1.20 6.75
N TYR A 102 1.93 -0.64 5.72
CA TYR A 102 2.53 -0.55 4.39
C TYR A 102 3.69 0.44 4.32
N LEU A 103 3.53 1.65 4.87
CA LEU A 103 4.60 2.64 4.89
C LEU A 103 5.76 2.19 5.78
N SER A 104 5.47 1.59 6.95
CA SER A 104 6.50 1.01 7.82
C SER A 104 7.33 -0.06 7.09
N PHE A 105 6.66 -0.96 6.35
CA PHE A 105 7.32 -1.96 5.52
C PHE A 105 8.20 -1.34 4.43
N ILE A 106 7.72 -0.29 3.74
CA ILE A 106 8.53 0.44 2.74
C ILE A 106 9.77 1.06 3.38
N VAL A 107 9.63 1.68 4.54
CA VAL A 107 10.76 2.29 5.27
C VAL A 107 11.78 1.21 5.67
N LEU A 108 11.31 0.05 6.13
CA LEU A 108 12.16 -1.09 6.43
C LEU A 108 12.92 -1.58 5.19
N LEU A 109 12.22 -1.77 4.06
CA LEU A 109 12.85 -2.16 2.79
C LEU A 109 13.88 -1.12 2.31
N PHE A 110 13.56 0.16 2.45
CA PHE A 110 14.45 1.25 2.10
C PHE A 110 15.73 1.25 2.97
N ALA A 111 15.57 1.04 4.28
CA ALA A 111 16.69 0.91 5.20
C ALA A 111 17.56 -0.29 4.84
N LEU A 112 16.94 -1.45 4.58
CA LEU A 112 17.65 -2.66 4.17
C LEU A 112 18.42 -2.44 2.87
N TYR A 113 17.78 -1.86 1.85
CA TYR A 113 18.44 -1.53 0.59
C TYR A 113 19.65 -0.61 0.78
N THR A 114 19.52 0.40 1.64
CA THR A 114 20.61 1.36 1.91
C THR A 114 21.79 0.68 2.62
N VAL A 115 21.50 -0.13 3.64
CA VAL A 115 22.54 -0.82 4.42
C VAL A 115 23.20 -1.94 3.61
N SER A 116 22.43 -2.72 2.85
CA SER A 116 22.96 -3.84 2.06
C SER A 116 23.59 -3.41 0.73
N GLY A 117 23.07 -2.34 0.11
CA GLY A 117 23.49 -1.89 -1.22
C GLY A 117 24.93 -1.33 -1.26
N GLY A 118 25.48 -0.93 -0.12
CA GLY A 118 26.87 -0.45 0.02
C GLY A 118 27.89 -1.52 0.43
N ILE A 119 27.48 -2.78 0.63
CA ILE A 119 28.38 -3.83 1.12
C ILE A 119 29.18 -4.41 -0.06
N LEU A 120 30.47 -4.09 -0.13
CA LEU A 120 31.42 -4.73 -1.04
C LEU A 120 31.91 -6.05 -0.43
N VAL A 121 31.38 -7.17 -0.91
CA VAL A 121 31.89 -8.51 -0.57
C VAL A 121 33.01 -8.86 -1.54
N THR A 122 34.25 -8.93 -1.05
CA THR A 122 35.44 -9.30 -1.84
C THR A 122 36.10 -10.56 -1.29
N GLY A 123 36.59 -11.43 -2.18
CA GLY A 123 37.22 -12.71 -1.85
C GLY A 123 37.11 -13.73 -2.99
N THR A 124 37.88 -14.82 -2.93
CA THR A 124 37.79 -15.95 -3.87
C THR A 124 36.58 -16.83 -3.55
N MET A 125 35.38 -16.30 -3.84
CA MET A 125 34.13 -17.06 -3.71
C MET A 125 34.02 -18.05 -4.88
N ARG A 126 34.33 -19.33 -4.63
CA ARG A 126 34.10 -20.40 -5.60
C ARG A 126 32.60 -20.70 -5.61
N ALA A 127 31.88 -20.23 -6.63
CA ALA A 127 30.44 -20.49 -6.76
C ALA A 127 30.20 -22.01 -6.83
N THR A 128 29.78 -22.61 -5.71
CA THR A 128 29.34 -24.01 -5.62
C THR A 128 27.91 -24.04 -5.10
N PRO A 129 27.09 -25.04 -5.45
CA PRO A 129 25.70 -25.14 -4.98
C PRO A 129 25.54 -25.13 -3.45
N LEU A 130 26.60 -25.43 -2.69
CA LEU A 130 26.62 -25.41 -1.23
C LEU A 130 26.71 -24.00 -0.63
N LEU A 131 27.07 -23.00 -1.43
CA LEU A 131 27.30 -21.62 -1.00
C LEU A 131 26.20 -20.64 -1.46
N ASN A 132 25.08 -21.15 -1.99
CA ASN A 132 23.91 -20.39 -2.44
C ASN A 132 22.69 -20.74 -1.56
#